data_AF-A0A2D5TJV0-F1
#
_entry.id   AF-A0A2D5TJV0-F1
#
_cell.length_a   1.000
_cell.length_b   1.000
_cell.length_c   1.000
_cell.angle_alpha   90.00
_cell.angle_beta   90.00
_cell.angle_gamma   90.00
#
_symmetry.space_group_name_H-M   'P 1'
#
loop_
_entity.id
_entity.type
_entity.pdbx_description
1 polymer ?
#
loop_
_entity_poly.entity_id
_entity_poly.type
_entity_poly.pdbx_seq_one_letter_code
_entity_poly.pdbx_strand_id
1 'polypeptide(L)'
;METTGSSIGPEGRKGGGGIPVAPASPSPSEAAVVSPLGSPANDDKGAGGVLADHEFTLDYTDSRGHRWHGVFRCHILTIAERARVGLTRSNLAGGISPASLDGDTLFNLEMQAWLAIALDQAPDWAADLRSLRDVRLLGSIYEEVAQHEARFWGADPGGTGGADGGGAQVGG
;
A
#
# COMPACT_ATOMS: atom_id res chain seq x y z
N MET A 1 33.30 23.79 -36.76
CA MET A 1 33.58 22.35 -36.86
C MET A 1 32.27 21.68 -37.17
N GLU A 2 32.08 21.41 -38.45
CA GLU A 2 30.92 20.70 -39.01
C GLU A 2 31.12 19.20 -38.78
N THR A 3 30.12 18.52 -38.24
CA THR A 3 30.00 17.07 -38.38
C THR A 3 28.61 16.74 -38.88
N THR A 4 28.58 16.49 -40.18
CA THR A 4 27.51 15.98 -41.01
C THR A 4 27.17 14.53 -40.63
N GLY A 5 25.87 14.23 -40.60
CA GLY A 5 25.27 13.03 -41.20
C GLY A 5 25.50 11.67 -40.54
N SER A 6 24.41 11.00 -40.18
CA SER A 6 24.23 9.61 -40.60
C SER A 6 22.75 9.23 -40.61
N SER A 7 22.29 8.82 -41.80
CA SER A 7 20.94 8.42 -42.15
C SER A 7 20.96 6.91 -42.37
N ILE A 8 20.14 6.14 -41.64
CA ILE A 8 19.93 4.71 -41.89
C ILE A 8 18.44 4.38 -41.73
N GLY A 9 17.78 4.28 -42.89
CA GLY A 9 16.98 3.14 -43.37
C GLY A 9 15.87 2.53 -42.51
N PRO A 10 14.62 2.43 -43.04
CA PRO A 10 13.57 1.58 -42.50
C PRO A 10 13.59 0.17 -43.14
N GLU A 11 13.66 -0.89 -42.34
CA GLU A 11 13.40 -2.25 -42.79
C GLU A 11 12.26 -2.90 -41.99
N GLY A 12 11.32 -3.46 -42.75
CA GLY A 12 10.06 -3.95 -42.25
C GLY A 12 10.13 -5.32 -41.59
N ARG A 13 9.09 -5.62 -40.83
CA ARG A 13 8.72 -6.99 -40.49
C ARG A 13 7.19 -7.15 -40.57
N LYS A 14 6.75 -7.74 -41.69
CA LYS A 14 5.46 -8.44 -41.79
C LYS A 14 5.67 -9.86 -41.26
N GLY A 15 4.92 -10.22 -40.24
CA GLY A 15 4.65 -11.59 -39.79
C GLY A 15 3.53 -11.47 -38.76
N GLY A 16 2.37 -12.10 -38.86
CA GLY A 16 2.03 -13.30 -39.60
C GLY A 16 1.61 -14.37 -38.60
N GLY A 17 0.29 -14.49 -38.37
CA GLY A 17 -0.38 -15.75 -38.03
C GLY A 17 -0.35 -16.23 -36.58
N GLY A 18 -1.57 -16.46 -36.05
CA GLY A 18 -1.80 -17.37 -34.92
C GLY A 18 -2.59 -16.76 -33.78
N ILE A 19 -3.90 -16.62 -33.94
CA ILE A 19 -4.80 -16.44 -32.78
C ILE A 19 -5.00 -17.84 -32.18
N PRO A 20 -4.58 -18.10 -30.92
CA PRO A 20 -4.90 -19.36 -30.26
C PRO A 20 -6.40 -19.43 -29.96
N VAL A 21 -7.03 -20.51 -30.39
CA VAL A 21 -8.39 -20.91 -30.01
C VAL A 21 -8.46 -21.06 -28.48
N ALA A 22 -9.38 -20.34 -27.86
CA ALA A 22 -9.63 -20.42 -26.42
C ALA A 22 -10.30 -21.77 -26.06
N PRO A 23 -9.86 -22.45 -24.98
CA PRO A 23 -10.55 -23.63 -24.47
C PRO A 23 -11.90 -23.25 -23.84
N ALA A 24 -12.87 -24.14 -24.00
CA ALA A 24 -14.26 -23.99 -23.57
C ALA A 24 -14.39 -23.69 -22.06
N SER A 25 -15.22 -22.71 -21.74
CA SER A 25 -15.59 -22.33 -20.37
C SER A 25 -16.23 -23.51 -19.62
N PRO A 26 -15.79 -23.83 -18.39
CA PRO A 26 -16.51 -24.76 -17.53
C PRO A 26 -17.82 -24.13 -17.04
N SER A 27 -18.89 -24.95 -17.05
CA SER A 27 -20.21 -24.61 -16.51
C SER A 27 -20.12 -24.28 -15.01
N PRO A 28 -20.65 -23.14 -14.54
CA PRO A 28 -20.77 -22.85 -13.11
C PRO A 28 -22.01 -23.58 -12.56
N SER A 29 -21.81 -24.68 -11.88
CA SER A 29 -22.84 -25.31 -11.04
C SER A 29 -22.21 -25.81 -9.76
N GLU A 30 -21.87 -24.87 -8.89
CA GLU A 30 -22.00 -25.01 -7.43
C GLU A 30 -21.80 -23.62 -6.83
N ALA A 31 -22.90 -22.88 -6.71
CA ALA A 31 -22.92 -21.64 -5.95
C ALA A 31 -22.86 -22.00 -4.47
N ALA A 32 -21.65 -22.00 -3.90
CA ALA A 32 -21.47 -21.96 -2.46
C ALA A 32 -22.29 -20.78 -1.92
N VAL A 33 -23.10 -21.05 -0.90
CA VAL A 33 -23.89 -20.05 -0.19
C VAL A 33 -22.91 -19.20 0.60
N VAL A 34 -22.36 -18.18 -0.04
CA VAL A 34 -21.59 -17.12 0.60
C VAL A 34 -22.59 -16.40 1.51
N SER A 35 -22.41 -16.55 2.83
CA SER A 35 -23.13 -15.73 3.82
C SER A 35 -23.03 -14.26 3.41
N PRO A 36 -24.07 -13.43 3.64
CA PRO A 36 -24.09 -12.06 3.16
C PRO A 36 -22.86 -11.33 3.68
N LEU A 37 -21.88 -11.16 2.78
CA LEU A 37 -20.78 -10.24 2.94
C LEU A 37 -21.46 -8.91 3.25
N GLY A 38 -21.24 -8.37 4.45
CA GLY A 38 -21.80 -7.08 4.84
C GLY A 38 -21.61 -6.08 3.69
N SER A 39 -22.65 -5.29 3.41
CA SER A 39 -22.74 -4.39 2.26
C SER A 39 -21.38 -3.77 1.91
N PRO A 40 -20.92 -3.83 0.65
CA PRO A 40 -19.61 -3.32 0.29
C PRO A 40 -19.46 -1.85 0.67
N ALA A 41 -18.36 -1.59 1.36
CA ALA A 41 -17.93 -0.36 2.02
C ALA A 41 -17.71 0.83 1.07
N ASN A 42 -18.79 1.39 0.55
CA ASN A 42 -18.80 2.75 -0.01
C ASN A 42 -19.39 3.78 0.96
N ASP A 43 -19.76 3.36 2.16
CA ASP A 43 -20.23 4.22 3.23
C ASP A 43 -19.02 4.66 4.07
N ASP A 44 -19.05 5.86 4.67
CA ASP A 44 -17.95 6.41 5.51
C ASP A 44 -17.72 5.62 6.84
N LYS A 45 -18.27 4.41 6.94
CA LYS A 45 -18.28 3.54 8.11
C LYS A 45 -17.81 2.15 7.74
N GLY A 46 -16.64 1.79 8.23
CA GLY A 46 -16.07 0.45 8.15
C GLY A 46 -16.65 -0.52 9.19
N ALA A 47 -15.97 -1.63 9.38
CA ALA A 47 -16.32 -2.65 10.35
C ALA A 47 -16.46 -2.05 11.77
N GLY A 48 -17.49 -2.48 12.50
CA GLY A 48 -17.72 -2.02 13.87
C GLY A 48 -18.05 -0.52 14.01
N GLY A 49 -18.35 0.19 12.91
CA GLY A 49 -18.64 1.62 12.92
C GLY A 49 -17.40 2.51 12.98
N VAL A 50 -16.21 1.96 12.65
CA VAL A 50 -14.98 2.74 12.49
C VAL A 50 -15.17 3.75 11.35
N LEU A 51 -14.89 5.02 11.61
CA LEU A 51 -15.02 6.08 10.61
C LEU A 51 -13.86 6.06 9.61
N ALA A 52 -14.10 6.57 8.40
CA ALA A 52 -13.05 6.70 7.38
C ALA A 52 -12.00 7.76 7.75
N ASP A 53 -12.38 8.82 8.49
CA ASP A 53 -11.47 9.80 9.07
C ASP A 53 -10.98 9.36 10.46
N HIS A 54 -9.71 9.61 10.75
CA HIS A 54 -9.11 9.34 12.04
C HIS A 54 -8.13 10.42 12.47
N GLU A 55 -8.26 10.87 13.71
CA GLU A 55 -7.32 11.76 14.37
C GLU A 55 -6.58 10.98 15.46
N PHE A 56 -5.26 11.15 15.52
CA PHE A 56 -4.41 10.53 16.54
C PHE A 56 -3.31 11.49 17.01
N THR A 57 -2.89 11.31 18.26
CA THR A 57 -1.78 12.08 18.85
C THR A 57 -0.55 11.20 18.92
N LEU A 58 0.56 11.67 18.36
CA LEU A 58 1.86 11.03 18.48
C LEU A 58 2.66 11.66 19.62
N ASP A 59 3.28 10.82 20.44
CA ASP A 59 4.29 11.23 21.42
C ASP A 59 5.47 10.25 21.35
N TYR A 60 6.51 10.66 20.63
CA TYR A 60 7.67 9.82 20.33
C TYR A 60 8.95 10.48 20.84
N THR A 61 9.80 9.72 21.51
CA THR A 61 11.14 10.18 21.92
C THR A 61 12.20 9.41 21.14
N ASP A 62 13.03 10.13 20.39
CA ASP A 62 14.07 9.51 19.59
C ASP A 62 15.26 9.01 20.44
N SER A 63 16.16 8.27 19.81
CA SER A 63 17.39 7.75 20.45
C SER A 63 18.34 8.83 20.99
N ARG A 64 18.14 10.10 20.61
CA ARG A 64 18.92 11.27 21.05
C ARG A 64 18.21 12.05 22.15
N GLY A 65 17.03 11.59 22.59
CA GLY A 65 16.20 12.25 23.59
C GLY A 65 15.39 13.44 23.07
N HIS A 66 15.31 13.65 21.75
CA HIS A 66 14.41 14.65 21.19
C HIS A 66 12.98 14.11 21.21
N ARG A 67 12.06 14.93 21.74
CA ARG A 67 10.65 14.58 21.83
C ARG A 67 9.89 15.20 20.66
N TRP A 68 9.25 14.33 19.89
CA TRP A 68 8.39 14.65 18.76
C TRP A 68 6.94 14.46 19.21
N HIS A 69 6.19 15.55 19.24
CA HIS A 69 4.80 15.53 19.67
C HIS A 69 3.93 16.32 18.70
N GLY A 70 2.77 15.76 18.36
CA GLY A 70 1.83 16.42 17.47
C GLY A 70 0.57 15.60 17.21
N VAL A 71 -0.43 16.28 16.68
CA VAL A 71 -1.71 15.69 16.28
C VAL A 71 -1.72 15.49 14.77
N PHE A 72 -2.14 14.32 14.34
CA PHE A 72 -2.27 13.94 12.94
C PHE A 72 -3.73 13.65 12.64
N ARG A 73 -4.14 13.94 11.41
CA ARG A 73 -5.43 13.50 10.86
C ARG A 73 -5.18 12.76 9.56
N CYS A 74 -5.78 11.59 9.42
CA CYS A 74 -5.71 10.76 8.23
C CYS A 74 -7.08 10.26 7.80
N HIS A 75 -7.14 9.70 6.59
CA HIS A 75 -8.32 9.01 6.08
C HIS A 75 -7.97 7.66 5.46
N ILE A 76 -8.99 6.82 5.28
CA ILE A 76 -8.89 5.55 4.54
C ILE A 76 -8.79 5.83 3.05
N LEU A 77 -7.71 5.36 2.43
CA LEU A 77 -7.47 5.56 1.01
C LEU A 77 -8.54 4.87 0.14
N THR A 78 -9.09 5.64 -0.79
CA THR A 78 -9.90 5.09 -1.88
C THR A 78 -9.04 4.27 -2.85
N ILE A 79 -9.68 3.48 -3.72
CA ILE A 79 -8.97 2.71 -4.76
C ILE A 79 -8.15 3.64 -5.68
N ALA A 80 -8.68 4.82 -6.01
CA ALA A 80 -7.99 5.78 -6.86
C ALA A 80 -6.73 6.35 -6.17
N GLU A 81 -6.81 6.61 -4.86
CA GLU A 81 -5.67 7.06 -4.06
C GLU A 81 -4.62 5.99 -3.85
N ARG A 82 -5.02 4.72 -3.65
CA ARG A 82 -4.08 3.59 -3.62
C ARG A 82 -3.27 3.49 -4.92
N ALA A 83 -3.90 3.72 -6.07
CA ALA A 83 -3.17 3.78 -7.33
C ALA A 83 -2.16 4.95 -7.36
N ARG A 84 -2.52 6.10 -6.77
CA ARG A 84 -1.60 7.24 -6.60
C ARG A 84 -0.44 6.91 -5.67
N VAL A 85 -0.60 6.06 -4.65
CA VAL A 85 0.51 5.61 -3.79
C VAL A 85 1.61 4.98 -4.65
N GLY A 86 1.25 4.09 -5.58
CA GLY A 86 2.22 3.46 -6.49
C GLY A 86 2.96 4.47 -7.38
N LEU A 87 2.24 5.49 -7.87
CA LEU A 87 2.82 6.58 -8.66
C LEU A 87 3.76 7.45 -7.82
N THR A 88 3.32 7.87 -6.63
CA THR A 88 4.13 8.65 -5.69
C THR A 88 5.39 7.90 -5.30
N ARG A 89 5.29 6.60 -5.00
CA ARG A 89 6.46 5.75 -4.71
C ARG A 89 7.45 5.73 -5.87
N SER A 90 6.96 5.60 -7.10
CA SER A 90 7.80 5.61 -8.30
C SER A 90 8.49 6.97 -8.52
N ASN A 91 7.81 8.07 -8.22
CA ASN A 91 8.38 9.42 -8.27
C ASN A 91 9.44 9.64 -7.19
N LEU A 92 9.21 9.16 -5.97
CA LEU A 92 10.18 9.21 -4.88
C LEU A 92 11.44 8.39 -5.18
N ALA A 93 11.29 7.27 -5.90
CA ALA A 93 12.42 6.47 -6.38
C ALA A 93 13.26 7.17 -7.47
N GLY A 94 12.85 8.33 -7.97
CA GLY A 94 13.62 9.08 -8.97
C GLY A 94 13.77 8.36 -10.31
N GLY A 95 12.83 7.49 -10.67
CA GLY A 95 12.88 6.67 -11.89
C GLY A 95 13.79 5.44 -11.79
N ILE A 96 14.35 5.14 -10.62
CA ILE A 96 15.06 3.89 -10.37
C ILE A 96 14.05 2.74 -10.38
N SER A 97 14.40 1.66 -11.08
CA SER A 97 13.57 0.45 -11.10
C SER A 97 13.42 -0.13 -9.69
N PRO A 98 12.21 -0.51 -9.26
CA PRO A 98 12.00 -1.14 -7.95
C PRO A 98 12.85 -2.40 -7.74
N ALA A 99 13.15 -3.15 -8.80
CA ALA A 99 13.99 -4.35 -8.73
C ALA A 99 15.48 -4.04 -8.43
N SER A 100 15.90 -2.79 -8.57
CA SER A 100 17.25 -2.33 -8.27
C SER A 100 17.41 -1.77 -6.85
N LEU A 101 16.30 -1.63 -6.11
CA LEU A 101 16.29 -1.11 -4.75
C LEU A 101 16.29 -2.27 -3.76
N ASP A 102 16.96 -2.10 -2.62
CA ASP A 102 16.86 -3.04 -1.52
C ASP A 102 15.48 -2.97 -0.84
N GLY A 103 15.14 -4.01 -0.08
CA GLY A 103 13.84 -4.13 0.57
C GLY A 103 13.54 -3.00 1.56
N ASP A 104 14.55 -2.54 2.31
CA ASP A 104 14.36 -1.47 3.30
C ASP A 104 14.08 -0.14 2.61
N THR A 105 14.81 0.16 1.53
CA THR A 105 14.54 1.34 0.71
C THR A 105 13.14 1.30 0.11
N LEU A 106 12.71 0.17 -0.44
CA LEU A 106 11.35 0.02 -0.97
C LEU A 106 10.28 0.24 0.10
N PHE A 107 10.47 -0.35 1.27
CA PHE A 107 9.55 -0.20 2.40
C PHE A 107 9.48 1.25 2.87
N ASN A 108 10.62 1.94 2.98
CA ASN A 108 10.66 3.37 3.34
C ASN A 108 9.94 4.25 2.32
N LEU A 109 10.15 4.01 1.02
CA LEU A 109 9.46 4.75 -0.04
C LEU A 109 7.95 4.50 -0.03
N GLU A 110 7.53 3.27 0.31
CA GLU A 110 6.12 2.91 0.45
C GLU A 110 5.46 3.62 1.63
N MET A 111 6.09 3.62 2.81
CA MET A 111 5.60 4.38 3.97
C MET A 111 5.43 5.86 3.65
N GLN A 112 6.44 6.48 3.02
CA GLN A 112 6.39 7.89 2.62
C GLN A 112 5.28 8.16 1.61
N ALA A 113 5.15 7.33 0.57
CA ALA A 113 4.14 7.50 -0.46
C ALA A 113 2.72 7.32 0.10
N TRP A 114 2.53 6.37 1.01
CA TRP A 114 1.26 6.13 1.68
C TRP A 114 0.84 7.32 2.54
N LEU A 115 1.73 7.74 3.44
CA LEU A 115 1.46 8.86 4.35
C LEU A 115 1.27 10.19 3.61
N ALA A 116 1.99 10.41 2.50
CA ALA A 116 1.82 11.61 1.68
C ALA A 116 0.42 11.75 1.06
N ILE A 117 -0.34 10.66 0.96
CA ILE A 117 -1.70 10.66 0.42
C ILE A 117 -2.72 10.52 1.54
N ALA A 118 -2.45 9.70 2.55
CA ALA A 118 -3.40 9.41 3.62
C ALA A 118 -3.51 10.50 4.69
N LEU A 119 -2.49 11.34 4.88
CA LEU A 119 -2.51 12.40 5.90
C LEU A 119 -3.16 13.67 5.35
N ASP A 120 -4.23 14.11 6.01
CA ASP A 120 -4.91 15.39 5.73
C ASP A 120 -4.30 16.54 6.52
N GLN A 121 -3.86 16.25 7.75
CA GLN A 121 -3.23 17.22 8.64
C GLN A 121 -2.04 16.58 9.36
N ALA A 122 -0.97 17.35 9.46
CA ALA A 122 0.25 16.99 10.17
C ALA A 122 0.78 18.21 10.93
N PRO A 123 1.50 18.03 12.04
CA PRO A 123 2.16 19.13 12.74
C PRO A 123 3.25 19.75 11.87
N ASP A 124 3.63 21.01 12.14
CA ASP A 124 4.58 21.78 11.33
C ASP A 124 5.93 21.06 11.10
N TRP A 125 6.43 20.36 12.12
CA TRP A 125 7.68 19.60 12.02
C TRP A 125 7.59 18.38 11.09
N ALA A 126 6.38 17.90 10.81
CA ALA A 126 6.08 16.77 9.92
C ALA A 126 5.52 17.23 8.56
N ALA A 127 5.50 18.53 8.27
CA ALA A 127 4.94 19.07 7.03
C ALA A 127 5.62 18.51 5.76
N ASP A 128 6.92 18.14 5.85
CA ASP A 128 7.60 17.36 4.82
C ASP A 128 8.20 16.08 5.42
N LEU A 129 7.47 14.98 5.33
CA LEU A 129 7.89 13.66 5.82
C LEU A 129 9.21 13.16 5.19
N ARG A 130 9.57 13.63 4.00
CA ARG A 130 10.82 13.24 3.32
C ARG A 130 12.05 13.86 3.99
N SER A 131 11.85 14.92 4.78
CA SER A 131 12.93 15.57 5.53
C SER A 131 13.24 14.88 6.86
N LEU A 132 12.38 13.95 7.30
CA LEU A 132 12.59 13.18 8.52
C LEU A 132 13.79 12.25 8.37
N ARG A 133 14.67 12.26 9.38
CA ARG A 133 15.87 11.41 9.40
C ARG A 133 15.71 10.15 10.24
N ASP A 134 14.73 10.13 11.15
CA ASP A 134 14.45 8.97 11.98
C ASP A 134 13.38 8.10 11.31
N VAL A 135 13.82 6.97 10.74
CA VAL A 135 12.93 5.98 10.12
C VAL A 135 11.95 5.38 11.13
N ARG A 136 12.32 5.29 12.42
CA ARG A 136 11.41 4.76 13.45
C ARG A 136 10.28 5.73 13.76
N LEU A 137 10.57 7.03 13.74
CA LEU A 137 9.54 8.07 13.85
C LEU A 137 8.55 7.96 12.68
N LEU A 138 9.06 7.88 11.43
CA LEU A 138 8.22 7.67 10.25
C LEU A 138 7.38 6.37 10.36
N GLY A 139 8.01 5.29 10.78
CA GLY A 139 7.37 4.00 11.01
C GLY A 139 6.24 4.06 12.04
N SER A 140 6.43 4.80 13.15
CA SER A 140 5.38 4.96 14.17
C SER A 140 4.14 5.70 13.65
N ILE A 141 4.33 6.70 12.77
CA ILE A 141 3.21 7.40 12.12
C ILE A 141 2.50 6.46 11.15
N TYR A 142 3.28 5.73 10.34
CA TYR A 142 2.75 4.75 9.39
C TYR A 142 1.97 3.63 10.08
N GLU A 143 2.48 3.11 11.20
CA GLU A 143 1.86 2.04 11.95
C GLU A 143 0.48 2.43 12.48
N GLU A 144 0.33 3.63 13.05
CA GLU A 144 -1.00 4.12 13.52
C GLU A 144 -2.01 4.20 12.36
N VAL A 145 -1.59 4.72 11.21
CA VAL A 145 -2.44 4.80 10.00
C VAL A 145 -2.81 3.41 9.49
N ALA A 146 -1.83 2.49 9.41
CA ALA A 146 -2.06 1.11 8.97
C ALA A 146 -2.96 0.33 9.94
N GLN A 147 -2.81 0.54 11.26
CA GLN A 147 -3.69 -0.05 12.26
C GLN A 147 -5.10 0.53 12.20
N HIS A 148 -5.26 1.82 11.93
CA HIS A 148 -6.57 2.42 11.67
C HIS A 148 -7.23 1.79 10.45
N GLU A 149 -6.49 1.61 9.36
CA GLU A 149 -6.98 0.96 8.15
C GLU A 149 -7.39 -0.50 8.40
N ALA A 150 -6.54 -1.27 9.10
CA ALA A 150 -6.87 -2.65 9.48
C ALA A 150 -8.19 -2.71 10.28
N ARG A 151 -8.36 -1.84 11.28
CA ARG A 151 -9.59 -1.72 12.07
C ARG A 151 -10.79 -1.36 11.19
N PHE A 152 -10.64 -0.43 10.25
CA PHE A 152 -11.70 -0.03 9.32
C PHE A 152 -12.18 -1.20 8.46
N TRP A 153 -11.27 -2.04 7.96
CA TRP A 153 -11.62 -3.21 7.16
C TRP A 153 -12.04 -4.43 7.98
N GLY A 154 -12.03 -4.33 9.32
CA GLY A 154 -12.36 -5.45 10.21
C GLY A 154 -11.29 -6.52 10.28
N ALA A 155 -10.06 -6.21 9.86
CA ALA A 155 -8.91 -7.05 10.14
C ALA A 155 -8.52 -6.84 11.61
N ASP A 156 -8.54 -7.91 12.40
CA ASP A 156 -8.03 -7.86 13.77
C ASP A 156 -6.54 -7.49 13.73
N PRO A 157 -6.13 -6.31 14.25
CA PRO A 157 -4.73 -5.88 14.17
C PRO A 157 -3.78 -6.79 14.97
N GLY A 158 -4.33 -7.66 15.84
CA GLY A 158 -3.60 -8.67 16.59
C GLY A 158 -3.80 -10.12 16.11
N GLY A 159 -4.51 -10.32 15.00
CA GLY A 159 -4.82 -11.63 14.42
C GLY A 159 -3.61 -12.28 13.77
N THR A 160 -2.61 -12.62 14.57
CA THR A 160 -1.61 -13.62 14.19
C THR A 160 -2.41 -14.85 13.77
N GLY A 161 -2.33 -15.22 12.50
CA GLY A 161 -2.94 -16.43 11.96
C GLY A 161 -2.36 -17.66 12.62
N GLY A 162 -2.76 -17.91 13.87
CA GLY A 162 -2.79 -19.21 14.47
C GLY A 162 -3.80 -20.02 13.68
N ALA A 163 -3.34 -20.53 12.53
CA ALA A 163 -3.79 -21.82 12.06
C ALA A 163 -3.60 -22.77 13.25
N ASP A 164 -4.65 -22.91 14.05
CA ASP A 164 -4.79 -23.96 15.03
C ASP A 164 -4.67 -25.26 14.24
N GLY A 165 -3.44 -25.75 14.18
CA GLY A 165 -3.10 -27.00 13.57
C GLY A 165 -3.87 -28.04 14.34
N GLY A 166 -4.98 -28.51 13.74
CA GLY A 166 -5.69 -29.70 14.14
C GLY A 166 -4.73 -30.87 14.16
N GLY A 167 -3.99 -30.99 15.26
CA GLY A 167 -3.23 -32.16 15.64
C GLY A 167 -4.25 -33.23 15.97
N ALA A 168 -4.69 -33.95 14.94
CA ALA A 168 -5.38 -35.21 15.10
C ALA A 168 -4.43 -36.17 15.83
N GLN A 169 -4.58 -36.27 17.15
CA GLN A 169 -4.18 -37.45 17.89
C GLN A 169 -5.05 -38.60 17.39
N VAL A 170 -4.54 -39.39 16.45
CA VAL A 170 -5.06 -40.73 16.18
C VAL A 170 -4.18 -41.68 16.97
N GLY A 171 -4.68 -42.07 18.15
CA GLY A 171 -4.20 -43.23 18.88
C GLY A 171 -4.62 -44.52 18.17
N GLY A 172 -3.73 -45.51 18.19
CA GLY A 172 -3.93 -46.85 17.67
C GLY A 172 -2.63 -47.61 17.58
#